data_AF-A0AAX3I638-F1
#
_entry.id   AF-A0AAX3I638-F1
#
_cell.length_a   1.000
_cell.length_b   1.000
_cell.length_c   1.000
_cell.angle_alpha   90.00
_cell.angle_beta   90.00
_cell.angle_gamma   90.00
#
_symmetry.space_group_name_H-M   'P 1'
#
loop_
_entity.id
_entity.type
_entity.pdbx_description
1 polymer ?
#
loop_
_entity_poly.entity_id
_entity_poly.type
_entity_poly.pdbx_seq_one_letter_code
_entity_poly.pdbx_strand_id
1 'polypeptide(L)'
;MSISNSMREALAKAISLAGGQAAFAVLVSTPERNVSQQLVSYWFRRGELPAEMVLRVEKLTGVPREALRPDVFLLPVDLQAA
;
A
#
# COMPACT_ATOMS: atom_id res chain seq x y z
N MET A 1 8.28 -8.07 -14.79
CA MET A 1 8.15 -6.96 -13.81
C MET A 1 8.71 -7.42 -12.49
N SER A 2 9.50 -6.60 -11.79
CA SER A 2 9.91 -6.88 -10.40
C SER A 2 8.71 -6.73 -9.47
N ILE A 3 8.62 -7.55 -8.41
CA ILE A 3 7.59 -7.45 -7.34
C ILE A 3 7.52 -6.02 -6.77
N SER A 4 8.67 -5.35 -6.66
CA SER A 4 8.73 -3.95 -6.20
C SER A 4 8.01 -2.96 -7.12
N ASN A 5 7.99 -3.21 -8.44
CA ASN A 5 7.30 -2.34 -9.38
C ASN A 5 5.78 -2.55 -9.30
N SER A 6 5.30 -3.79 -9.18
CA SER A 6 3.87 -4.07 -9.01
C SER A 6 3.32 -3.50 -7.69
N MET A 7 4.08 -3.59 -6.59
CA MET A 7 3.69 -2.96 -5.32
C MET A 7 3.61 -1.44 -5.44
N ARG A 8 4.57 -0.81 -6.13
CA ARG A 8 4.54 0.63 -6.40
C ARG A 8 3.32 1.03 -7.22
N GLU A 9 2.96 0.27 -8.26
CA GLU A 9 1.77 0.50 -9.08
C GLU A 9 0.48 0.38 -8.26
N ALA A 10 0.37 -0.63 -7.40
CA ALA A 10 -0.77 -0.79 -6.49
C ALA A 10 -0.90 0.41 -5.53
N LEU A 11 0.21 0.86 -4.95
CA LEU A 11 0.23 2.06 -4.10
C LEU A 11 -0.10 3.33 -4.91
N ALA A 12 0.38 3.45 -6.15
CA ALA A 12 0.04 4.54 -7.05
C ALA A 12 -1.47 4.61 -7.30
N LYS A 13 -2.09 3.45 -7.55
CA LYS A 13 -3.54 3.33 -7.73
C LYS A 13 -4.29 3.77 -6.49
N ALA A 14 -3.89 3.32 -5.30
CA ALA A 14 -4.50 3.72 -4.04
C ALA A 14 -4.42 5.24 -3.81
N ILE A 15 -3.25 5.84 -4.08
CA ILE A 15 -3.03 7.28 -4.00
C ILE A 15 -3.93 8.03 -4.99
N SER A 16 -4.04 7.54 -6.23
CA SER A 16 -4.89 8.15 -7.25
C SER A 16 -6.37 8.11 -6.87
N LEU A 17 -6.86 6.98 -6.33
CA LEU A 17 -8.24 6.82 -5.88
C LEU A 17 -8.57 7.75 -4.70
N ALA A 18 -7.58 8.03 -3.84
CA ALA A 18 -7.72 8.98 -2.75
C ALA A 18 -7.67 10.46 -3.20
N GLY A 19 -7.35 10.76 -4.47
CA GLY A 19 -7.24 12.13 -4.97
C GLY A 19 -5.84 12.75 -4.87
N GLY A 20 -4.79 11.92 -4.75
CA GLY A 20 -3.39 12.36 -4.71
C GLY A 20 -2.73 12.13 -3.35
N GLN A 21 -1.41 12.38 -3.25
CA GLN A 21 -0.63 11.99 -2.07
C GLN A 21 -1.03 12.73 -0.78
N ALA A 22 -1.42 14.00 -0.88
CA ALA A 22 -1.89 14.77 0.27
C ALA A 22 -3.25 14.27 0.78
N ALA A 23 -4.19 14.01 -0.14
CA ALA A 23 -5.50 13.48 0.20
C ALA A 23 -5.40 12.04 0.74
N PHE A 24 -4.53 11.21 0.16
CA PHE A 24 -4.21 9.88 0.68
C PHE A 24 -3.65 9.93 2.11
N ALA A 25 -2.68 10.81 2.36
CA ALA A 25 -2.11 11.02 3.70
C ALA A 25 -3.20 11.34 4.75
N VAL A 26 -4.10 12.25 4.44
CA VAL A 26 -5.23 12.58 5.31
C VAL A 26 -6.17 11.39 5.49
N LEU A 27 -6.54 10.72 4.39
CA LEU A 27 -7.46 9.58 4.37
C LEU A 27 -6.98 8.45 5.28
N VAL A 28 -5.69 8.13 5.24
CA VAL A 28 -5.13 6.98 5.99
C VAL A 28 -4.66 7.35 7.40
N SER A 29 -4.66 8.63 7.77
CA SER A 29 -4.25 9.07 9.11
C SER A 29 -5.24 8.63 10.18
N THR A 30 -4.74 8.44 11.40
CA THR A 30 -5.53 8.20 12.63
C THR A 30 -5.08 9.15 13.73
N PRO A 31 -5.85 9.30 14.83
CA PRO A 31 -5.41 10.08 15.99
C PRO A 31 -4.05 9.63 16.56
N GLU A 32 -3.77 8.32 16.50
CA GLU A 32 -2.53 7.71 17.00
C GLU A 32 -1.40 7.74 15.97
N ARG A 33 -1.74 7.83 14.68
CA ARG A 33 -0.77 7.83 13.58
C ARG A 33 -1.11 8.88 12.54
N ASN A 34 -0.48 10.03 12.66
CA ASN A 34 -0.50 11.04 11.62
C ASN A 34 0.41 10.63 10.45
N VAL A 35 -0.14 10.60 9.24
CA VAL A 35 0.59 10.32 8.01
C VAL A 35 0.74 11.63 7.24
N SER A 36 1.98 12.05 7.02
CA SER A 36 2.29 13.23 6.20
C SER A 36 2.42 12.87 4.72
N GLN A 37 2.19 13.83 3.82
CA GLN A 37 2.41 13.65 2.39
C GLN A 37 3.86 13.24 2.06
N GLN A 38 4.84 13.74 2.82
CA GLN A 38 6.25 13.38 2.66
C GLN A 38 6.50 11.90 2.98
N LEU A 39 5.83 11.37 4.00
CA LEU A 39 5.90 9.95 4.35
C LEU A 39 5.29 9.07 3.25
N VAL A 40 4.16 9.49 2.66
CA VAL A 40 3.55 8.81 1.50
C VAL A 40 4.50 8.82 0.30
N SER A 41 5.16 9.96 0.03
CA SER A 41 6.18 10.07 -1.03
C SER A 41 7.35 9.12 -0.79
N TYR A 42 7.80 8.98 0.46
CA TYR A 42 8.84 8.02 0.84
C TYR A 42 8.42 6.57 0.57
N TRP A 43 7.23 6.15 1.00
CA TRP A 43 6.68 4.81 0.72
C TRP A 43 6.59 4.54 -0.77
N PHE A 44 6.11 5.52 -1.54
CA PHE A 44 5.98 5.40 -3.00
C PHE A 44 7.34 5.24 -3.70
N ARG A 45 8.34 6.04 -3.34
CA ARG A 45 9.70 5.94 -3.91
C ARG A 45 10.32 4.59 -3.59
N ARG A 46 10.15 4.10 -2.35
CA ARG A 46 10.57 2.76 -1.95
C ARG A 46 9.79 1.65 -2.64
N GLY A 47 8.55 1.92 -3.06
CA GLY A 47 7.63 0.91 -3.59
C GLY A 47 7.10 -0.02 -2.50
N GLU A 48 7.02 0.46 -1.25
CA GLU A 48 6.67 -0.36 -0.10
C GLU A 48 5.74 0.41 0.85
N LEU A 49 4.56 -0.15 1.09
CA LEU A 49 3.61 0.31 2.11
C LEU A 49 3.84 -0.48 3.41
N PRO A 50 3.87 0.16 4.59
CA PRO A 50 3.97 -0.56 5.87
C PRO A 50 2.82 -1.56 6.03
N ALA A 51 3.14 -2.78 6.48
CA ALA A 51 2.16 -3.86 6.58
C ALA A 51 0.97 -3.49 7.46
N GLU A 52 1.19 -2.77 8.57
CA GLU A 52 0.11 -2.33 9.45
C GLU A 52 -0.88 -1.34 8.81
N MET A 53 -0.50 -0.70 7.70
CA MET A 53 -1.34 0.24 6.95
C MET A 53 -2.15 -0.44 5.85
N VAL A 54 -1.80 -1.66 5.45
CA VAL A 54 -2.36 -2.32 4.25
C VAL A 54 -3.86 -2.53 4.38
N LEU A 55 -4.34 -3.08 5.49
CA LEU A 55 -5.77 -3.32 5.71
C LEU A 55 -6.58 -2.02 5.74
N ARG A 56 -5.99 -0.94 6.27
CA ARG A 56 -6.61 0.39 6.26
C ARG A 56 -6.72 0.92 4.83
N VAL A 57 -5.65 0.82 4.05
CA VAL A 57 -5.64 1.25 2.65
C VAL A 57 -6.64 0.44 1.82
N GLU A 58 -6.68 -0.88 1.97
CA GLU A 58 -7.65 -1.75 1.31
C GLU A 58 -9.09 -1.33 1.64
N LYS A 59 -9.39 -1.10 2.92
CA LYS A 59 -10.74 -0.72 3.35
C LYS A 59 -11.18 0.66 2.82
N LEU A 60 -10.25 1.61 2.71
CA LEU A 60 -10.54 2.99 2.33
C LEU A 60 -10.46 3.26 0.83
N THR A 61 -9.64 2.49 0.10
CA THR A 61 -9.39 2.69 -1.35
C THR A 61 -9.89 1.54 -2.21
N GLY A 62 -10.17 0.38 -1.63
CA GLY A 62 -10.57 -0.83 -2.36
C GLY A 62 -9.43 -1.52 -3.11
N VAL A 63 -8.17 -1.08 -2.94
CA VAL A 63 -7.02 -1.77 -3.53
C VAL A 63 -6.70 -3.03 -2.71
N PRO A 64 -6.68 -4.22 -3.31
CA PRO A 64 -6.51 -5.47 -2.58
C PRO A 64 -5.14 -5.57 -1.90
N ARG A 65 -5.12 -6.15 -0.70
CA ARG A 65 -3.89 -6.33 0.10
C ARG A 65 -2.82 -7.15 -0.62
N GLU A 66 -3.23 -8.12 -1.44
CA GLU A 66 -2.35 -8.98 -2.23
C GLU A 66 -1.62 -8.20 -3.32
N ALA A 67 -2.19 -7.10 -3.79
CA ALA A 67 -1.50 -6.20 -4.73
C ALA A 67 -0.56 -5.22 -4.01
N LEU A 68 -0.94 -4.77 -2.81
CA LEU A 68 -0.16 -3.82 -2.02
C LEU A 68 1.09 -4.46 -1.40
N ARG A 69 0.94 -5.66 -0.84
CA ARG A 69 1.99 -6.43 -0.14
C ARG A 69 1.83 -7.93 -0.41
N PRO A 70 2.07 -8.40 -1.64
CA PRO A 70 2.03 -9.83 -1.96
C PRO A 70 3.00 -10.65 -1.11
N ASP A 71 4.14 -10.05 -0.73
CA ASP A 71 5.16 -10.65 0.12
C ASP A 71 4.68 -10.96 1.55
N VAL A 72 3.60 -10.31 2.01
CA VAL A 72 3.02 -10.52 3.35
C VAL A 72 1.72 -11.30 3.28
N PHE A 73 0.89 -11.06 2.25
CA PHE A 73 -0.48 -11.57 2.20
C PHE A 73 -0.69 -12.74 1.23
N LEU A 74 0.30 -13.07 0.39
CA LEU A 74 0.24 -14.27 -0.45
C LEU A 74 1.16 -15.35 0.12
N LEU A 75 0.72 -16.59 -0.06
CA LEU A 75 1.59 -17.74 0.21
C LEU A 75 2.73 -17.76 -0.81
N PRO A 76 3.97 -18.01 -0.38
CA PRO A 76 5.08 -18.30 -1.27
C PRO A 76 4.75 -19.43 -2.24
N VAL A 77 5.23 -19.31 -3.49
CA VAL A 77 4.90 -20.24 -4.58
C VAL A 77 5.29 -21.68 -4.25
N ASP A 78 6.38 -21.86 -3.51
CA ASP A 78 6.87 -23.15 -3.04
C ASP A 78 5.92 -23.85 -2.04
N LEU A 79 5.01 -23.10 -1.41
CA LEU A 79 4.03 -23.62 -0.46
C LEU A 79 2.62 -23.75 -1.03
N GLN A 80 2.39 -23.39 -2.30
CA GLN A 80 1.05 -23.41 -2.93
C GLN A 80 0.60 -24.79 -3.42
N ALA A 81 1.50 -25.79 -3.44
CA ALA A 81 1.26 -27.12 -4.04
C ALA A 81 1.23 -28.28 -3.03
N ALA A 82 1.00 -28.00 -1.75
CA ALA A 82 0.88 -29.01 -0.68
C ALA A 82 -0.58 -29.41 -0.43
#